data_AF-A0A6N7ZUR6-F1
#
_entry.id   AF-A0A6N7ZUR6-F1
#
_cell.length_a   1.000
_cell.length_b   1.000
_cell.length_c   1.000
_cell.angle_alpha   90.00
_cell.angle_beta   90.00
_cell.angle_gamma   90.00
#
_symmetry.space_group_name_H-M   'P 1'
#
loop_
_entity.id
_entity.type
_entity.pdbx_description
1 polymer ?
#
loop_
_entity_poly.entity_id
_entity_poly.type
_entity_poly.pdbx_seq_one_letter_code
_entity_poly.pdbx_strand_id
1 'polypeptide(L)' 'MTSTQPVTEGYMCKTDFDCELGRAKGGNPVYPSIEDLKESRSCWNECGIVKVRVEHVETILEDNF' A
#
# COMPACT_ATOMS: atom_id res chain seq x y z
N MET A 1 2.36 -26.88 6.10
CA MET A 1 1.19 -26.16 6.62
C MET A 1 1.26 -24.76 6.04
N THR A 2 0.47 -24.45 5.03
CA THR A 2 0.43 -23.09 4.46
C THR A 2 -0.33 -22.21 5.44
N SER A 3 0.40 -21.41 6.21
CA SER A 3 -0.16 -20.36 7.05
C SER A 3 -0.82 -19.34 6.13
N THR A 4 -2.15 -19.32 6.06
CA THR A 4 -2.87 -18.22 5.41
C THR A 4 -2.77 -17.04 6.35
N GLN A 5 -1.77 -16.19 6.12
CA GLN A 5 -1.68 -14.92 6.82
C GLN A 5 -2.94 -14.08 6.52
N PRO A 6 -3.43 -13.29 7.49
CA PRO A 6 -4.61 -12.47 7.29
C PRO A 6 -4.36 -11.48 6.15
N VAL A 7 -5.26 -11.48 5.17
CA VAL A 7 -5.26 -10.50 4.07
C VAL A 7 -5.55 -9.13 4.68
N THR A 8 -4.58 -8.22 4.59
CA THR A 8 -4.76 -6.84 5.09
C THR A 8 -5.26 -5.99 3.93
N GLU A 9 -6.29 -5.18 4.16
CA GLU A 9 -6.77 -4.22 3.16
C GLU A 9 -6.26 -2.82 3.50
N GLY A 10 -6.03 -2.00 2.49
CA GLY A 10 -5.65 -0.60 2.66
C GLY A 10 -5.98 0.25 1.44
N TYR A 11 -5.50 1.48 1.43
CA TYR A 11 -5.85 2.49 0.44
C TYR A 11 -4.58 3.14 -0.12
N MET A 12 -4.60 3.50 -1.39
CA MET A 12 -3.52 4.26 -2.01
C MET A 12 -4.06 5.15 -3.13
N CYS A 13 -3.24 6.10 -3.55
CA CYS A 13 -3.53 6.95 -4.70
C CYS A 13 -3.66 6.07 -5.97
N LYS A 14 -4.68 6.30 -6.79
CA LYS A 14 -4.88 5.52 -8.02
C LYS A 14 -3.73 5.74 -9.02
N THR A 15 -3.28 6.98 -9.19
CA THR A 15 -2.13 7.28 -10.07
C THR A 15 -0.87 6.53 -9.63
N ASP A 16 -0.60 6.47 -8.32
CA ASP A 16 0.54 5.71 -7.79
C ASP A 16 0.38 4.21 -8.09
N PHE A 17 -0.85 3.69 -8.01
CA PHE A 17 -1.14 2.30 -8.36
C PHE A 17 -0.89 2.02 -9.85
N ASP A 18 -1.36 2.91 -10.73
CA ASP A 18 -1.26 2.72 -12.19
C ASP A 18 0.17 2.91 -12.72
N CYS A 19 0.92 3.86 -12.17
CA CYS A 19 2.16 4.35 -12.78
C CYS A 19 3.42 4.04 -11.98
N GLU A 20 3.31 3.98 -10.64
CA GLU A 20 4.47 4.05 -9.75
C GLU A 20 4.77 2.71 -9.06
N LEU A 21 3.80 1.80 -8.94
CA LEU A 21 4.03 0.44 -8.48
C LEU A 21 5.05 -0.28 -9.39
N GLY A 22 6.24 -0.55 -8.84
CA GLY A 22 7.36 -1.22 -9.52
C GLY A 22 8.36 -0.30 -10.23
N ARG A 23 8.06 1.00 -10.36
CA ARG A 23 8.97 2.00 -10.98
C ARG A 23 9.44 3.10 -10.04
N ALA A 24 8.74 3.34 -8.94
CA ALA A 24 9.13 4.34 -7.95
C ALA A 24 10.33 3.86 -7.11
N LYS A 25 11.41 4.66 -7.13
CA LYS A 25 12.57 4.48 -6.24
C LYS A 25 12.17 4.92 -4.82
N GLY A 26 11.64 3.98 -4.03
CA GLY A 26 11.16 4.22 -2.67
C GLY A 26 9.86 3.49 -2.31
N GLY A 27 9.20 2.88 -3.30
CA GLY A 27 7.89 2.25 -3.12
C GLY A 27 6.76 3.26 -2.97
N ASN A 28 5.54 2.75 -2.77
CA ASN A 28 4.35 3.57 -2.52
C ASN A 28 3.67 3.14 -1.22
N PRO A 29 3.24 4.09 -0.36
CA PRO A 29 2.57 3.77 0.89
C PRO A 29 1.17 3.20 0.64
N VAL A 30 0.79 2.23 1.48
CA VAL A 30 -0.58 1.76 1.63
C VAL A 30 -1.10 2.26 2.98
N TYR A 31 -2.15 3.06 2.94
CA TYR A 31 -2.76 3.70 4.11
C TYR A 31 -3.85 2.79 4.72
N PRO A 32 -4.01 2.76 6.06
CA PRO A 32 -5.00 1.88 6.69
C PRO A 32 -6.44 2.39 6.56
N SER A 33 -6.63 3.70 6.32
CA SER A 33 -7.93 4.30 6.03
C SER A 33 -7.87 5.31 4.88
N ILE A 34 -9.04 5.73 4.40
CA ILE A 34 -9.16 6.80 3.40
C ILE A 34 -8.75 8.14 4.02
N GLU A 35 -9.04 8.34 5.29
CA GLU A 35 -8.75 9.55 6.06
C GLU A 35 -7.24 9.75 6.18
N ASP A 36 -6.49 8.70 6.55
CA ASP A 36 -5.03 8.75 6.62
C ASP A 36 -4.40 9.11 5.27
N LEU A 37 -4.95 8.59 4.17
CA LEU A 37 -4.52 8.96 2.82
C LEU A 37 -4.78 10.44 2.54
N LYS A 38 -5.98 10.93 2.88
CA LYS A 38 -6.38 12.33 2.65
C LYS A 38 -5.62 13.33 3.52
N GLU A 39 -5.17 12.91 4.70
CA GLU A 39 -4.28 13.70 5.56
C GLU A 39 -2.86 13.74 5.00
N SER A 40 -2.39 12.63 4.43
CA SER A 40 -1.02 12.52 3.90
C SER A 40 -0.85 13.12 2.49
N ARG A 41 -1.88 13.05 1.64
CA ARG A 41 -1.86 13.50 0.25
C ARG A 41 -2.94 14.54 0.05
N SER A 42 -2.66 15.62 -0.67
CA SER A 42 -3.68 16.63 -1.02
C SER A 42 -4.29 16.41 -2.41
N CYS A 43 -3.62 15.67 -3.29
CA CYS A 43 -4.01 15.46 -4.69
C CYS A 43 -5.05 14.35 -4.90
N TRP A 44 -5.58 13.72 -3.84
CA TRP A 44 -6.49 12.57 -3.95
C TRP A 44 -7.75 12.82 -4.78
N ASN A 45 -8.24 14.08 -4.82
CA ASN A 45 -9.37 14.46 -5.67
C ASN A 45 -9.07 14.35 -7.16
N GLU A 46 -7.83 14.63 -7.55
CA GLU A 46 -7.39 14.61 -8.95
C GLU A 46 -6.84 13.24 -9.33
N CYS A 47 -6.04 12.64 -8.45
CA CYS A 47 -5.39 11.37 -8.71
C CYS A 47 -6.29 10.16 -8.45
N GLY A 48 -7.37 10.30 -7.68
CA GLY A 48 -8.25 9.21 -7.28
C GLY A 48 -7.68 8.32 -6.17
N ILE A 49 -8.54 7.46 -5.60
CA ILE A 49 -8.21 6.55 -4.51
C ILE A 49 -8.61 5.13 -4.91
N VAL A 50 -7.73 4.16 -4.68
CA VAL A 50 -8.01 2.73 -4.83
C VAL A 50 -7.89 2.03 -3.48
N LYS A 51 -8.70 0.98 -3.30
CA LYS A 51 -8.55 0.02 -2.21
C LYS A 51 -7.72 -1.17 -2.71
N VAL A 52 -6.71 -1.55 -1.94
CA VAL A 52 -5.77 -2.64 -2.28
C VAL A 52 -5.79 -3.71 -1.20
N ARG A 53 -5.43 -4.94 -1.59
CA ARG A 53 -5.11 -6.03 -0.66
C ARG A 53 -3.60 -6.15 -0.57
N VAL A 54 -3.10 -6.19 0.65
CA VAL A 54 -1.70 -6.42 1.00
C VAL A 54 -1.56 -7.86 1.45
N GLU A 55 -0.66 -8.56 0.78
CA GLU A 55 -0.29 -9.94 1.09
C GLU A 55 1.18 -9.96 1.50
N HIS A 56 1.46 -10.58 2.65
CA HIS A 56 2.82 -10.85 3.05
C HIS A 56 3.23 -12.21 2.46
N VAL A 57 4.24 -12.18 1.59
CA VAL A 57 4.64 -13.31 0.76
C VAL A 57 5.74 -14.14 1.43
N GLU A 58 6.82 -13.49 1.85
CA GLU A 58 7.98 -14.15 2.45
C GLU A 58 8.82 -13.13 3.22
N THR A 59 9.32 -13.53 4.40
CA THR A 59 10.38 -12.80 5.11
C THR A 59 11.74 -13.23 4.57
N ILE A 60 12.47 -12.33 3.91
CA ILE A 60 13.82 -12.63 3.36
C ILE A 60 14.91 -12.54 4.44
N LEU A 61 14.72 -11.67 5.43
CA LEU A 61 15.62 -11.46 6.56
C LEU A 61 14.81 -11.00 7.77
N GLU A 62 14.92 -11.73 8.88
CA GLU A 62 14.29 -11.36 10.14
C GLU A 62 14.94 -10.11 10.73
N ASP A 63 14.16 -9.34 11.49
CA ASP A 63 14.67 -8.22 12.25
C ASP A 63 15.44 -8.70 13.50
N ASN A 64 16.39 -7.88 13.96
CA ASN A 64 17.18 -8.12 15.18
C ASN A 64 16.94 -7.00 16.21
N PHE A 65 15.69 -6.58 16.37
CA PHE A 65 15.31 -5.53 17.32
C PHE A 65 15.30 -6.02 18.76
#